data_AF-A0A0D9NYP1-F1
#
_entry.id   AF-A0A0D9NYP1-F1
#
_cell.length_a   1.000
_cell.length_b   1.000
_cell.length_c   1.000
_cell.angle_alpha   90.00
_cell.angle_beta   90.00
_cell.angle_gamma   90.00
#
_symmetry.space_group_name_H-M   'P 1'
#
loop_
_entity.id
_entity.type
_entity.pdbx_description
1 polymer ?
#
loop_
_entity_poly.entity_id
_entity_poly.type
_entity_poly.pdbx_seq_one_letter_code
_entity_poly.pdbx_strand_id
1 'polypeptide(L)'
;MDTTNNQQSTPPTTSITMIQSKKGPIFGEIQYNEEQYALTQKQKHLFYRDNGEIILRDSEELKKYPVHPDYKHVRTGVSTLIMDTLGWFLFDLRKQSHGAGTISLYGGHMEIDDDTLATVEKEVDEESGLKVKCRTSLGTSRDNFASDIKGRREYLTNVMAVEPVSPDATPEICEPNKSCGHLKLSPRMVRVIMQHAERAYFAVIRNLLAVRPAMFRDFALHHATSLEDPDMGEDSVEKELDTDIATMYEVLDQMRALLKAQKNQFPEDHWKQLQSHVAAIEEAIPKMETTLCEIMATGKTDNVQTVKDFYEGKGKGF
;
A
#
# COMPACT_ATOMS: atom_id res chain seq x y z
N MET A 1 -72.66 -34.64 -33.44
CA MET A 1 -71.74 -35.63 -34.03
C MET A 1 -70.34 -35.25 -33.60
N ASP A 2 -69.69 -36.16 -32.87
CA ASP A 2 -68.28 -36.13 -32.53
C ASP A 2 -67.41 -35.95 -33.79
N THR A 3 -66.30 -35.22 -33.66
CA THR A 3 -64.98 -35.87 -33.53
C THR A 3 -63.90 -34.85 -33.11
N THR A 4 -63.11 -35.31 -32.15
CA THR A 4 -61.80 -34.88 -31.63
C THR A 4 -60.77 -34.45 -32.68
N ASN A 5 -59.88 -33.47 -32.40
CA ASN A 5 -58.55 -33.75 -31.80
C ASN A 5 -57.63 -32.51 -31.63
N ASN A 6 -57.09 -32.42 -30.41
CA ASN A 6 -55.77 -31.99 -29.93
C ASN A 6 -54.90 -30.87 -30.58
N GLN A 7 -54.67 -29.85 -29.74
CA GLN A 7 -53.38 -29.31 -29.27
C GLN A 7 -52.28 -28.92 -30.29
N GLN A 8 -52.06 -27.60 -30.41
CA GLN A 8 -50.79 -26.95 -29.99
C GLN A 8 -51.01 -25.44 -29.91
N SER A 9 -51.09 -24.90 -28.69
CA SER A 9 -51.05 -23.45 -28.44
C SER A 9 -49.82 -23.13 -27.61
N THR A 10 -48.81 -22.56 -28.26
CA THR A 10 -47.71 -21.86 -27.61
C THR A 10 -48.23 -20.61 -26.90
N PRO A 11 -47.64 -20.20 -25.76
CA PRO A 11 -48.09 -19.03 -25.01
C PRO A 11 -47.80 -17.73 -25.78
N PRO A 12 -48.59 -16.66 -25.55
CA PRO A 12 -48.38 -15.38 -26.20
C PRO A 12 -47.04 -14.77 -25.76
N THR A 13 -46.27 -14.32 -26.74
CA THR A 13 -45.05 -13.55 -26.54
C THR A 13 -45.42 -12.18 -25.98
N THR A 14 -45.32 -12.00 -24.66
CA THR A 14 -45.38 -10.67 -24.06
C THR A 14 -44.07 -9.95 -24.40
N SER A 15 -44.14 -9.08 -25.41
CA SER A 15 -43.06 -8.16 -25.74
C SER A 15 -42.82 -7.23 -24.55
N ILE A 16 -41.77 -7.46 -23.78
CA ILE A 16 -41.29 -6.49 -22.80
C ILE A 16 -40.66 -5.36 -23.62
N THR A 17 -41.40 -4.25 -23.72
CA THR A 17 -40.87 -2.99 -24.22
C THR A 17 -39.71 -2.58 -23.32
N MET A 18 -38.49 -2.69 -23.84
CA MET A 18 -37.29 -2.13 -23.22
C MET A 18 -37.53 -0.65 -22.94
N ILE A 19 -37.60 -0.29 -21.66
CA ILE A 19 -37.46 1.09 -21.23
C ILE A 19 -36.02 1.49 -21.60
N GLN A 20 -35.87 2.18 -22.73
CA GLN A 20 -34.61 2.86 -23.06
C GLN A 20 -34.34 3.90 -21.96
N SER A 21 -33.43 3.56 -21.05
CA SER A 21 -32.89 4.55 -20.13
C SER A 21 -32.04 5.55 -20.92
N LYS A 22 -32.29 6.81 -20.62
CA LYS A 22 -31.66 7.97 -21.24
C LYS A 22 -30.17 7.97 -20.95
N LYS A 23 -29.37 8.19 -22.01
CA LYS A 23 -28.02 8.78 -22.04
C LYS A 23 -27.24 8.81 -20.70
N GLY A 24 -26.32 7.87 -20.57
CA GLY A 24 -25.07 7.99 -19.81
C GLY A 24 -24.06 7.03 -20.46
N PRO A 25 -22.74 7.31 -20.46
CA PRO A 25 -21.77 6.33 -20.95
C PRO A 25 -21.75 5.19 -19.92
N ILE A 26 -22.41 4.08 -20.23
CA ILE A 26 -22.34 2.86 -19.44
C ILE A 26 -21.15 2.09 -20.01
N PHE A 27 -20.05 2.11 -19.24
CA PHE A 27 -18.70 1.69 -19.60
C PHE A 27 -17.98 2.64 -20.56
N GLY A 28 -17.24 3.60 -20.00
CA GLY A 28 -15.99 4.01 -20.65
C GLY A 28 -15.14 2.74 -20.83
N GLU A 29 -14.40 2.64 -21.93
CA GLU A 29 -13.37 1.61 -22.09
C GLU A 29 -12.58 1.53 -20.77
N ILE A 30 -12.45 0.33 -20.20
CA ILE A 30 -11.53 0.14 -19.08
C ILE A 30 -10.14 0.38 -19.68
N GLN A 31 -9.65 1.61 -19.58
CA GLN A 31 -8.26 1.93 -19.85
C GLN A 31 -7.45 1.34 -18.70
N TYR A 32 -7.15 0.04 -18.79
CA TYR A 32 -5.99 -0.48 -18.10
C TYR A 32 -4.80 0.26 -18.69
N ASN A 33 -4.21 1.17 -17.93
CA ASN A 33 -2.93 1.72 -18.33
C ASN A 33 -1.96 0.52 -18.45
N GLU A 34 -1.22 0.43 -19.56
CA GLU A 34 -0.40 -0.74 -19.87
C GLU A 34 0.63 -1.03 -18.76
N GLU A 35 1.08 0.03 -18.09
CA GLU A 35 1.99 -0.01 -16.94
C GLU A 35 1.39 -0.78 -15.74
N GLN A 36 0.12 -0.56 -15.42
CA GLN A 36 -0.61 -1.19 -14.31
C GLN A 36 -0.93 -2.65 -14.62
N TYR A 37 -1.19 -2.96 -15.89
CA TYR A 37 -1.34 -4.34 -16.29
C TYR A 37 0.01 -5.08 -16.19
N ALA A 38 1.08 -4.54 -16.76
CA ALA A 38 2.43 -5.10 -16.65
C ALA A 38 2.86 -5.26 -15.18
N LEU A 39 2.50 -4.29 -14.33
CA LEU A 39 2.74 -4.28 -12.88
C LEU A 39 2.13 -5.50 -12.20
N THR A 40 0.82 -5.70 -12.35
CA THR A 40 0.11 -6.81 -11.71
C THR A 40 0.59 -8.16 -12.25
N GLN A 41 1.09 -8.22 -13.49
CA GLN A 41 1.73 -9.43 -14.03
C GLN A 41 3.10 -9.70 -13.37
N LYS A 42 3.96 -8.70 -13.20
CA LYS A 42 5.26 -8.89 -12.51
C LYS A 42 5.04 -9.34 -11.07
N GLN A 43 4.15 -8.65 -10.35
CA GLN A 43 3.83 -8.92 -8.94
C GLN A 43 3.22 -10.31 -8.72
N LYS A 44 2.53 -10.87 -9.73
CA LYS A 44 2.01 -12.25 -9.66
C LYS A 44 3.09 -13.25 -9.28
N HIS A 45 4.35 -13.03 -9.67
CA HIS A 45 5.44 -13.96 -9.42
C HIS A 45 6.11 -13.81 -8.05
N LEU A 46 5.72 -12.81 -7.25
CA LEU A 46 6.35 -12.48 -5.97
C LEU A 46 5.41 -12.82 -4.81
N PHE A 47 5.94 -13.49 -3.78
CA PHE A 47 5.26 -13.77 -2.52
C PHE A 47 6.04 -13.16 -1.35
N TYR A 48 5.36 -12.45 -0.46
CA TYR A 48 5.95 -11.85 0.73
C TYR A 48 5.78 -12.74 1.96
N ARG A 49 6.89 -12.96 2.68
CA ARG A 49 6.89 -13.54 4.02
C ARG A 49 6.46 -12.53 5.07
N ASP A 50 6.15 -13.03 6.26
CA ASP A 50 5.79 -12.19 7.42
C ASP A 50 6.95 -11.27 7.88
N ASN A 51 8.20 -11.62 7.57
CA ASN A 51 9.39 -10.79 7.77
C ASN A 51 9.70 -9.86 6.57
N GLY A 52 8.85 -9.82 5.55
CA GLY A 52 8.99 -8.98 4.36
C GLY A 52 9.92 -9.52 3.27
N GLU A 53 10.53 -10.71 3.45
CA GLU A 53 11.33 -11.36 2.39
C GLU A 53 10.47 -11.78 1.21
N ILE A 54 11.05 -11.74 0.01
CA ILE A 54 10.40 -12.14 -1.23
C ILE A 54 10.77 -13.60 -1.56
N ILE A 55 9.76 -14.39 -1.87
CA ILE A 55 9.85 -15.74 -2.43
C ILE A 55 9.28 -15.72 -3.85
N LEU A 56 9.95 -16.38 -4.79
CA LEU A 56 9.45 -16.53 -6.15
C LEU A 56 8.36 -17.62 -6.23
N ARG A 57 7.32 -17.36 -7.03
CA ARG A 57 6.17 -18.26 -7.22
C ARG A 57 6.57 -19.70 -7.56
N ASP A 58 7.56 -19.86 -8.43
CA ASP A 58 7.95 -21.17 -8.96
C ASP A 58 9.09 -21.81 -8.15
N SER A 59 9.45 -21.25 -7.00
CA SER A 59 10.51 -21.78 -6.14
C SER A 59 10.06 -23.00 -5.32
N GLU A 60 11.00 -23.90 -5.03
CA GLU A 60 10.78 -25.00 -4.07
C GLU A 60 10.41 -24.48 -2.68
N GLU A 61 10.92 -23.29 -2.31
CA GLU A 61 10.64 -22.67 -1.02
C GLU A 61 9.15 -22.38 -0.84
N LEU A 62 8.47 -21.91 -1.90
CA LEU A 62 7.04 -21.60 -1.81
C LEU A 62 6.17 -22.86 -1.61
N LYS A 63 6.66 -24.04 -2.00
CA LYS A 63 5.94 -25.31 -1.84
C LYS A 63 5.73 -25.69 -0.37
N LYS A 64 6.53 -25.15 0.55
CA LYS A 64 6.37 -25.32 2.01
C LYS A 64 5.09 -24.70 2.55
N TYR A 65 4.51 -23.74 1.83
CA TYR A 65 3.31 -23.01 2.22
C TYR A 65 2.11 -23.51 1.40
N PRO A 66 1.26 -24.41 1.93
CA PRO A 66 0.08 -24.85 1.20
C PRO A 66 -0.93 -23.70 1.06
N VAL A 67 -1.82 -23.80 0.05
CA VAL A 67 -2.98 -22.89 -0.03
C VAL A 67 -3.96 -23.32 1.06
N HIS A 68 -4.26 -22.40 1.98
CA HIS A 68 -5.24 -22.66 3.03
C HIS A 68 -6.65 -22.78 2.41
N PRO A 69 -7.53 -23.69 2.88
CA PRO A 69 -8.84 -23.93 2.25
C PRO A 69 -9.70 -22.68 2.05
N ASP A 70 -9.62 -21.73 2.98
CA ASP A 70 -10.37 -20.46 2.92
C ASP A 70 -9.79 -19.44 1.91
N TYR A 71 -8.61 -19.70 1.36
CA TYR A 71 -7.88 -18.77 0.48
C TYR A 71 -7.61 -19.38 -0.91
N LYS A 72 -8.54 -20.23 -1.39
CA LYS A 72 -8.48 -20.84 -2.73
C LYS A 72 -8.65 -19.84 -3.87
N HIS A 73 -9.15 -18.65 -3.59
CA HIS A 73 -9.43 -17.61 -4.56
C HIS A 73 -8.63 -16.35 -4.24
N VAL A 74 -8.30 -15.61 -5.29
CA VAL A 74 -7.76 -14.25 -5.16
C VAL A 74 -8.83 -13.40 -4.50
N ARG A 75 -8.47 -12.72 -3.41
CA ARG A 75 -9.36 -11.81 -2.69
C ARG A 75 -9.17 -10.39 -3.17
N THR A 76 -10.14 -9.53 -2.90
CA THR A 76 -10.02 -8.11 -3.20
C THR A 76 -10.21 -7.28 -1.93
N GLY A 77 -9.52 -6.15 -1.89
CA GLY A 77 -9.56 -5.21 -0.77
C GLY A 77 -9.26 -3.81 -1.25
N VAL A 78 -9.29 -2.88 -0.30
CA VAL A 78 -8.92 -1.49 -0.52
C VAL A 78 -7.73 -1.12 0.35
N SER A 79 -6.97 -0.13 -0.09
CA SER A 79 -5.97 0.55 0.73
C SER A 79 -6.05 2.04 0.46
N THR A 80 -5.91 2.84 1.50
CA THR A 80 -6.31 4.23 1.45
C THR A 80 -5.14 5.14 1.80
N LEU A 81 -4.72 5.97 0.84
CA LEU A 81 -3.76 7.04 1.06
C LEU A 81 -4.51 8.28 1.52
N ILE A 82 -4.41 8.57 2.82
CA ILE A 82 -4.96 9.79 3.42
C ILE A 82 -3.88 10.87 3.36
N MET A 83 -4.21 12.01 2.79
CA MET A 83 -3.33 13.17 2.73
C MET A 83 -3.97 14.39 3.38
N ASP A 84 -3.22 15.15 4.17
CA ASP A 84 -3.66 16.44 4.67
C ASP A 84 -3.45 17.58 3.65
N THR A 85 -3.91 18.78 3.99
CA THR A 85 -3.83 19.95 3.11
C THR A 85 -2.39 20.43 2.86
N LEU A 86 -1.44 20.03 3.70
CA LEU A 86 -0.03 20.40 3.59
C LEU A 86 0.80 19.34 2.82
N GLY A 87 0.18 18.26 2.37
CA GLY A 87 0.84 17.20 1.61
C GLY A 87 1.49 16.11 2.47
N TRP A 88 1.17 16.04 3.75
CA TRP A 88 1.61 14.95 4.62
C TRP A 88 0.64 13.79 4.54
N PHE A 89 1.19 12.58 4.61
CA PHE A 89 0.44 11.34 4.54
C PHE A 89 0.29 10.70 5.90
N LEU A 90 -0.87 10.09 6.10
CA LEU A 90 -1.15 9.34 7.31
C LEU A 90 -1.04 7.83 7.03
N PHE A 91 -0.31 7.13 7.89
CA PHE A 91 -0.08 5.68 7.81
C PHE A 91 -0.39 5.01 9.15
N ASP A 92 -0.70 3.72 9.11
CA ASP A 92 -0.84 2.87 10.28
C ASP A 92 0.39 1.99 10.51
N LEU A 93 0.82 1.86 11.77
CA LEU A 93 1.80 0.85 12.18
C LEU A 93 1.10 -0.45 12.56
N ARG A 94 1.18 -1.45 11.68
CA ARG A 94 0.41 -2.69 11.81
C ARG A 94 0.73 -3.45 13.09
N LYS A 95 -0.33 -3.90 13.77
CA LYS A 95 -0.28 -4.78 14.94
C LYS A 95 -0.73 -6.21 14.66
N GLN A 96 -1.39 -6.50 13.55
CA GLN A 96 -1.82 -7.88 13.28
C GLN A 96 -0.65 -8.78 12.89
N SER A 97 -0.75 -10.08 13.18
CA SER A 97 0.28 -11.09 12.88
C SER A 97 0.78 -11.11 11.44
N HIS A 98 -0.03 -10.63 10.49
CA HIS A 98 0.38 -10.48 9.12
C HIS A 98 0.89 -9.07 8.84
N GLY A 99 2.20 -8.95 8.60
CA GLY A 99 2.89 -7.68 8.44
C GLY A 99 3.03 -6.88 9.74
N ALA A 100 3.01 -7.55 10.91
CA ALA A 100 3.19 -6.87 12.19
C ALA A 100 4.48 -6.04 12.17
N GLY A 101 4.40 -4.75 12.48
CA GLY A 101 5.54 -3.82 12.53
C GLY A 101 5.82 -3.10 11.23
N THR A 102 5.09 -3.40 10.16
CA THR A 102 5.20 -2.65 8.90
C THR A 102 4.34 -1.39 8.92
N ILE A 103 4.81 -0.36 8.22
CA ILE A 103 4.07 0.85 7.88
C ILE A 103 3.08 0.49 6.77
N SER A 104 1.81 0.80 6.96
CA SER A 104 0.74 0.43 6.04
C SER A 104 -0.24 1.57 5.81
N LEU A 105 -1.01 1.43 4.74
CA LEU A 105 -2.19 2.25 4.49
C LEU A 105 -3.38 1.66 5.24
N TYR A 106 -4.36 2.51 5.55
CA TYR A 106 -5.65 2.10 6.09
C TYR A 106 -6.39 1.23 5.08
N GLY A 107 -7.10 0.20 5.52
CA GLY A 107 -7.94 -0.58 4.62
C GLY A 107 -8.13 -2.03 5.01
N GLY A 108 -9.04 -2.67 4.27
CA GLY A 108 -9.43 -4.05 4.53
C GLY A 108 -10.09 -4.70 3.32
N HIS A 109 -10.87 -5.74 3.59
CA HIS A 109 -11.48 -6.55 2.55
C HIS A 109 -12.75 -5.88 2.02
N MET A 110 -13.00 -6.00 0.73
CA MET A 110 -14.32 -5.66 0.19
C MET A 110 -15.30 -6.80 0.49
N GLU A 111 -16.48 -6.45 0.97
CA GLU A 111 -17.60 -7.37 1.13
C GLU A 111 -18.41 -7.45 -0.18
N ILE A 112 -19.21 -8.51 -0.36
CA ILE A 112 -19.90 -8.83 -1.63
C ILE A 112 -20.81 -7.68 -2.11
N ASP A 113 -21.43 -6.96 -1.18
CA ASP A 113 -22.40 -5.92 -1.48
C ASP A 113 -21.83 -4.49 -1.34
N ASP A 114 -20.55 -4.36 -0.97
CA ASP A 114 -19.89 -3.06 -0.83
C ASP A 114 -19.32 -2.59 -2.18
N ASP A 115 -19.49 -1.31 -2.52
CA ASP A 115 -18.69 -0.68 -3.57
C ASP A 115 -17.34 -0.19 -3.01
N THR A 116 -16.37 0.04 -3.90
CA THR A 116 -15.00 0.43 -3.51
C THR A 116 -14.96 1.70 -2.66
N LEU A 117 -15.83 2.68 -2.93
CA LEU A 117 -15.82 3.96 -2.23
C LEU A 117 -16.41 3.79 -0.82
N ALA A 118 -17.51 3.05 -0.71
CA ALA A 118 -18.13 2.69 0.55
C ALA A 118 -17.17 1.88 1.43
N THR A 119 -16.43 0.92 0.86
CA THR A 119 -15.39 0.18 1.61
C THR A 119 -14.29 1.11 2.11
N VAL A 120 -13.80 2.03 1.29
CA VAL A 120 -12.76 2.99 1.69
C VAL A 120 -13.20 3.86 2.86
N GLU A 121 -14.41 4.43 2.78
CA GLU A 121 -14.94 5.28 3.85
C GLU A 121 -15.17 4.48 5.13
N LYS A 122 -15.71 3.25 5.02
CA LYS A 122 -15.92 2.34 6.16
C LYS A 122 -14.62 1.97 6.85
N GLU A 123 -13.62 1.50 6.11
CA GLU A 123 -12.36 1.02 6.70
C GLU A 123 -11.57 2.16 7.37
N VAL A 124 -11.53 3.35 6.76
CA VAL A 124 -10.88 4.50 7.39
C VAL A 124 -11.59 4.92 8.68
N ASP A 125 -12.93 4.91 8.70
CA ASP A 125 -13.72 5.23 9.88
C ASP A 125 -13.52 4.18 10.99
N GLU A 126 -13.57 2.89 10.65
CA GLU A 126 -13.37 1.78 11.59
C GLU A 126 -11.97 1.79 12.22
N GLU A 127 -10.93 2.09 11.43
CA GLU A 127 -9.55 2.05 11.91
C GLU A 127 -9.09 3.33 12.61
N SER A 128 -9.59 4.50 12.16
CA SER A 128 -9.06 5.81 12.58
C SER A 128 -10.08 6.80 13.13
N GLY A 129 -11.38 6.53 12.99
CA GLY A 129 -12.47 7.47 13.32
C GLY A 129 -12.55 8.69 12.39
N LEU A 130 -11.69 8.76 11.37
CA LEU A 130 -11.70 9.86 10.41
C LEU A 130 -12.83 9.70 9.40
N LYS A 131 -13.55 10.78 9.15
CA LYS A 131 -14.41 10.89 7.98
C LYS A 131 -13.60 11.40 6.80
N VAL A 132 -13.62 10.68 5.69
CA VAL A 132 -12.87 11.02 4.49
C VAL A 132 -13.76 11.14 3.26
N LYS A 133 -13.23 11.75 2.20
CA LYS A 133 -13.83 11.78 0.87
C LYS A 133 -12.85 11.23 -0.14
N CYS A 134 -13.32 10.33 -1.00
CA CYS A 134 -12.50 9.80 -2.07
C CYS A 134 -12.21 10.85 -3.15
N ARG A 135 -10.94 10.92 -3.57
CA ARG A 135 -10.46 11.81 -4.62
C ARG A 135 -10.28 11.08 -5.94
N THR A 136 -9.43 10.05 -5.93
CA THR A 136 -9.08 9.30 -7.15
C THR A 136 -8.58 7.91 -6.81
N SER A 137 -8.71 6.98 -7.77
CA SER A 137 -7.94 5.74 -7.71
C SER A 137 -6.48 6.03 -8.03
N LEU A 138 -5.59 5.48 -7.23
CA LEU A 138 -4.16 5.48 -7.49
C LEU A 138 -3.75 4.24 -8.27
N GLY A 139 -4.49 3.13 -8.22
CA GLY A 139 -4.25 1.91 -9.00
C GLY A 139 -4.60 0.65 -8.22
N THR A 140 -4.16 -0.52 -8.71
CA THR A 140 -4.42 -1.82 -8.09
C THR A 140 -3.12 -2.63 -7.92
N SER A 141 -2.70 -2.90 -6.69
CA SER A 141 -1.56 -3.79 -6.42
C SER A 141 -1.99 -5.26 -6.37
N ARG A 142 -1.05 -6.17 -6.69
CA ARG A 142 -1.20 -7.60 -6.45
C ARG A 142 -0.28 -8.04 -5.31
N ASP A 143 -0.89 -8.35 -4.17
CA ASP A 143 -0.18 -8.57 -2.91
C ASP A 143 -0.31 -10.05 -2.53
N ASN A 144 0.71 -10.85 -2.85
CA ASN A 144 0.72 -12.28 -2.53
C ASN A 144 1.57 -12.52 -1.29
N PHE A 145 1.10 -13.40 -0.40
CA PHE A 145 1.71 -13.65 0.88
C PHE A 145 1.89 -15.13 1.14
N ALA A 146 2.96 -15.48 1.85
CA ALA A 146 3.26 -16.83 2.29
C ALA A 146 3.67 -16.80 3.77
N SER A 147 2.89 -17.47 4.62
CA SER A 147 3.12 -17.52 6.07
C SER A 147 2.91 -18.93 6.59
N ASP A 148 3.63 -19.34 7.62
CA ASP A 148 3.47 -20.68 8.21
C ASP A 148 2.06 -20.90 8.79
N ILE A 149 1.42 -19.84 9.30
CA ILE A 149 0.11 -19.92 9.97
C ILE A 149 -1.04 -20.03 8.95
N LYS A 150 -1.07 -19.14 7.96
CA LYS A 150 -2.20 -18.97 7.03
C LYS A 150 -1.89 -19.45 5.60
N GLY A 151 -0.76 -20.12 5.39
CA GLY A 151 -0.35 -20.61 4.08
C GLY A 151 -0.17 -19.51 3.03
N ARG A 152 -0.51 -19.82 1.77
CA ARG A 152 -0.52 -18.86 0.65
C ARG A 152 -1.83 -18.09 0.55
N ARG A 153 -1.73 -16.78 0.29
CA ARG A 153 -2.86 -15.87 0.05
C ARG A 153 -2.51 -14.90 -1.08
N GLU A 154 -3.50 -14.54 -1.88
CA GLU A 154 -3.34 -13.56 -2.96
C GLU A 154 -4.43 -12.50 -2.86
N TYR A 155 -4.04 -11.25 -2.99
CA TYR A 155 -4.94 -10.09 -2.94
C TYR A 155 -4.75 -9.21 -4.17
N LEU A 156 -5.87 -8.67 -4.68
CA LEU A 156 -5.90 -7.49 -5.53
C LEU A 156 -6.41 -6.32 -4.71
N THR A 157 -5.53 -5.36 -4.44
CA THR A 157 -5.83 -4.25 -3.53
C THR A 157 -5.97 -2.97 -4.32
N ASN A 158 -7.16 -2.38 -4.31
CA ASN A 158 -7.41 -1.09 -4.94
C ASN A 158 -6.92 0.03 -4.03
N VAL A 159 -5.93 0.78 -4.49
CA VAL A 159 -5.35 1.89 -3.74
C VAL A 159 -6.08 3.17 -4.12
N MET A 160 -6.67 3.83 -3.12
CA MET A 160 -7.50 5.02 -3.30
C MET A 160 -6.88 6.18 -2.53
N ALA A 161 -6.82 7.35 -3.16
CA ALA A 161 -6.44 8.58 -2.47
C ALA A 161 -7.68 9.27 -1.91
N VAL A 162 -7.60 9.74 -0.68
CA VAL A 162 -8.69 10.41 0.02
C VAL A 162 -8.18 11.64 0.77
N GLU A 163 -9.11 12.49 1.15
CA GLU A 163 -8.85 13.60 2.07
C GLU A 163 -9.75 13.53 3.30
N PRO A 164 -9.28 14.00 4.47
CA PRO A 164 -10.15 14.24 5.62
C PRO A 164 -11.25 15.26 5.27
N VAL A 165 -12.48 14.99 5.70
CA VAL A 165 -13.59 15.94 5.58
C VAL A 165 -13.35 17.18 6.46
N SER A 166 -12.70 16.98 7.61
CA SER A 166 -12.28 18.03 8.53
C SER A 166 -10.75 18.09 8.53
N PRO A 167 -10.12 19.19 8.05
CA PRO A 167 -8.67 19.32 7.98
C PRO A 167 -7.95 19.18 9.33
N ASP A 168 -8.62 19.57 10.42
CA ASP A 168 -8.08 19.52 11.78
C ASP A 168 -8.37 18.20 12.51
N ALA A 169 -9.03 17.24 11.85
CA ALA A 169 -9.32 15.95 12.48
C ALA A 169 -8.03 15.15 12.67
N THR A 170 -7.85 14.64 13.90
CA THR A 170 -6.73 13.76 14.25
C THR A 170 -7.22 12.32 14.33
N PRO A 171 -6.47 11.35 13.78
CA PRO A 171 -6.86 9.94 13.83
C PRO A 171 -6.77 9.39 15.26
N GLU A 172 -7.72 8.53 15.62
CA GLU A 172 -7.74 7.77 16.87
C GLU A 172 -7.41 6.30 16.59
N ILE A 173 -6.99 5.53 17.60
CA ILE A 173 -6.80 4.09 17.44
C ILE A 173 -8.14 3.41 17.75
N CYS A 174 -8.99 3.25 16.74
CA CYS A 174 -10.32 2.67 16.90
C CYS A 174 -10.29 1.14 16.97
N GLU A 175 -9.29 0.51 16.36
CA GLU A 175 -9.06 -0.95 16.42
C GLU A 175 -7.71 -1.30 17.07
N PRO A 176 -7.62 -1.29 18.41
CA PRO A 176 -6.36 -1.46 19.14
C PRO A 176 -5.74 -2.86 19.01
N ASN A 177 -6.43 -3.82 18.41
CA ASN A 177 -5.91 -5.14 18.03
C ASN A 177 -5.24 -5.14 16.64
N LYS A 178 -5.52 -4.14 15.79
CA LYS A 178 -4.98 -4.03 14.43
C LYS A 178 -3.86 -3.02 14.29
N SER A 179 -3.86 -1.97 15.12
CA SER A 179 -2.96 -0.83 15.03
C SER A 179 -2.08 -0.65 16.28
N CYS A 180 -0.82 -0.29 16.07
CA CYS A 180 0.07 0.23 17.13
C CYS A 180 -0.02 1.76 17.27
N GLY A 181 -0.62 2.43 16.30
CA GLY A 181 -0.78 3.88 16.20
C GLY A 181 -0.38 4.41 14.82
N HIS A 182 -0.55 5.73 14.66
CA HIS A 182 -0.49 6.39 13.36
C HIS A 182 0.82 7.15 13.17
N LEU A 183 1.41 7.05 11.97
CA LEU A 183 2.58 7.83 11.55
C LEU A 183 2.15 8.93 10.59
N LYS A 184 2.84 10.07 10.66
CA LYS A 184 2.69 11.16 9.72
C LYS A 184 3.99 11.31 8.93
N LEU A 185 3.95 10.98 7.64
CA LEU A 185 5.12 10.94 6.78
C LEU A 185 5.02 11.96 5.65
N SER A 186 6.12 12.68 5.38
CA SER A 186 6.26 13.56 4.22
C SER A 186 6.60 12.75 2.96
N PRO A 187 6.46 13.32 1.74
CA PRO A 187 6.90 12.64 0.53
C PRO A 187 8.37 12.20 0.56
N ARG A 188 9.24 13.01 1.17
CA ARG A 188 10.66 12.67 1.35
C ARG A 188 10.84 11.46 2.27
N MET A 189 10.18 11.44 3.43
CA MET A 189 10.19 10.26 4.30
C MET A 189 9.73 9.01 3.54
N VAL A 190 8.70 9.17 2.69
CA VAL A 190 8.19 8.05 1.90
C VAL A 190 9.27 7.48 0.97
N ARG A 191 9.93 8.36 0.20
CA ARG A 191 11.04 7.99 -0.69
C ARG A 191 12.17 7.33 0.08
N VAL A 192 12.66 7.96 1.14
CA VAL A 192 13.88 7.52 1.85
C VAL A 192 13.68 6.13 2.45
N ILE A 193 12.50 5.85 3.03
CA ILE A 193 12.16 4.50 3.51
C ILE A 193 12.14 3.52 2.33
N MET A 194 11.51 3.85 1.20
CA MET A 194 11.47 2.97 0.04
C MET A 194 12.88 2.68 -0.51
N GLN A 195 13.75 3.68 -0.49
CA GLN A 195 15.11 3.60 -1.03
C GLN A 195 16.05 2.77 -0.14
N HIS A 196 15.94 2.88 1.18
CA HIS A 196 16.94 2.32 2.11
C HIS A 196 16.40 1.21 3.02
N ALA A 197 15.09 1.16 3.24
CA ALA A 197 14.45 0.25 4.19
C ALA A 197 13.07 -0.22 3.69
N GLU A 198 12.92 -0.55 2.39
CA GLU A 198 11.62 -0.91 1.79
C GLU A 198 10.85 -1.99 2.56
N ARG A 199 11.55 -2.88 3.27
CA ARG A 199 10.92 -3.93 4.10
C ARG A 199 10.09 -3.38 5.26
N ALA A 200 10.34 -2.15 5.70
CA ALA A 200 9.52 -1.46 6.68
C ALA A 200 8.10 -1.18 6.14
N TYR A 201 7.91 -1.13 4.82
CA TYR A 201 6.59 -0.99 4.23
C TYR A 201 5.86 -2.32 4.09
N PHE A 202 4.55 -2.25 4.28
CA PHE A 202 3.67 -3.34 3.91
C PHE A 202 3.65 -3.52 2.38
N ALA A 203 3.38 -4.75 1.94
CA ALA A 203 3.55 -5.16 0.54
C ALA A 203 2.83 -4.24 -0.46
N VAL A 204 1.63 -3.76 -0.13
CA VAL A 204 0.83 -2.85 -0.97
C VAL A 204 1.64 -1.62 -1.38
N ILE A 205 2.27 -0.94 -0.41
CA ILE A 205 3.04 0.29 -0.64
C ILE A 205 4.30 -0.04 -1.45
N ARG A 206 5.02 -1.10 -1.06
CA ARG A 206 6.22 -1.56 -1.78
C ARG A 206 5.91 -1.82 -3.24
N ASN A 207 4.87 -2.62 -3.48
CA ASN A 207 4.41 -3.00 -4.81
C ASN A 207 4.02 -1.80 -5.68
N LEU A 208 3.39 -0.79 -5.07
CA LEU A 208 2.91 0.39 -5.76
C LEU A 208 4.06 1.35 -6.13
N LEU A 209 4.88 1.71 -5.14
CA LEU A 209 6.05 2.57 -5.32
C LEU A 209 7.15 1.88 -6.12
N ALA A 210 7.12 0.54 -6.17
CA ALA A 210 8.02 -0.24 -6.97
C ALA A 210 7.91 -0.01 -8.48
N VAL A 211 6.85 0.64 -8.94
CA VAL A 211 6.70 0.92 -10.38
C VAL A 211 6.37 2.37 -10.64
N ARG A 212 5.76 3.04 -9.67
CA ARG A 212 5.55 4.48 -9.72
C ARG A 212 6.19 5.12 -8.48
N PRO A 213 7.54 5.20 -8.42
CA PRO A 213 8.28 5.71 -7.27
C PRO A 213 7.91 7.16 -6.92
N ALA A 214 7.48 7.95 -7.90
CA ALA A 214 7.07 9.34 -7.71
C ALA A 214 5.60 9.50 -7.27
N MET A 215 4.78 8.44 -7.26
CA MET A 215 3.32 8.56 -7.15
C MET A 215 2.84 9.41 -5.97
N PHE A 216 3.38 9.17 -4.77
CA PHE A 216 2.94 9.88 -3.58
C PHE A 216 3.44 11.33 -3.61
N ARG A 217 4.68 11.56 -4.04
CA ARG A 217 5.21 12.92 -4.26
C ARG A 217 4.36 13.70 -5.26
N ASP A 218 4.11 13.14 -6.44
CA ASP A 218 3.37 13.82 -7.51
C ASP A 218 1.92 14.09 -7.09
N PHE A 219 1.30 13.15 -6.36
CA PHE A 219 -0.01 13.37 -5.76
C PHE A 219 0.01 14.54 -4.76
N ALA A 220 0.99 14.58 -3.86
CA ALA A 220 1.13 15.68 -2.91
C ALA A 220 1.37 17.03 -3.60
N LEU A 221 2.25 17.09 -4.60
CA LEU A 221 2.54 18.32 -5.34
C LEU A 221 1.34 18.84 -6.12
N HIS A 222 0.48 17.95 -6.60
CA HIS A 222 -0.71 18.34 -7.34
C HIS A 222 -1.86 18.83 -6.44
N HIS A 223 -1.92 18.34 -5.19
CA HIS A 223 -3.11 18.51 -4.35
C HIS A 223 -2.88 19.30 -3.05
N ALA A 224 -1.64 19.43 -2.57
CA ALA A 224 -1.34 20.23 -1.39
C ALA A 224 -1.50 21.73 -1.67
N THR A 225 -1.87 22.49 -0.65
CA THR A 225 -2.11 23.94 -0.80
C THR A 225 -0.82 24.74 -1.01
N SER A 226 0.29 24.24 -0.47
CA SER A 226 1.56 24.98 -0.42
C SER A 226 2.72 24.02 -0.11
N LEU A 227 2.94 23.04 -0.99
CA LEU A 227 4.08 22.14 -0.88
C LEU A 227 5.12 22.51 -1.94
N GLU A 228 6.29 22.94 -1.49
CA GLU A 228 7.49 22.94 -2.32
C GLU A 228 7.99 21.49 -2.45
N ASP A 229 8.52 21.15 -3.61
CA ASP A 229 8.98 19.80 -3.88
C ASP A 229 10.16 19.44 -2.96
N PRO A 230 9.97 18.47 -2.05
CA PRO A 230 10.97 18.16 -1.02
C PRO A 230 12.14 17.33 -1.58
N ASP A 231 12.05 16.92 -2.84
CA ASP A 231 12.97 16.03 -3.53
C ASP A 231 13.27 16.57 -4.95
N MET A 232 13.50 17.88 -5.08
CA MET A 232 13.96 18.52 -6.33
C MET A 232 15.29 17.95 -6.83
N GLY A 233 16.12 17.39 -5.93
CA GLY A 233 17.40 16.78 -6.26
C GLY A 233 18.44 17.77 -6.81
N GLU A 234 18.34 19.04 -6.41
CA GLU A 234 19.24 20.12 -6.85
C GLU A 234 20.50 20.22 -5.97
N ASP A 235 20.49 19.60 -4.79
CA ASP A 235 21.62 19.59 -3.86
C ASP A 235 22.69 18.55 -4.24
N SER A 236 23.86 18.65 -3.61
CA SER A 236 24.92 17.64 -3.77
C SER A 236 24.49 16.30 -3.18
N VAL A 237 25.03 15.20 -3.71
CA VAL A 237 24.77 13.83 -3.20
C VAL A 237 25.07 13.71 -1.70
N GLU A 238 26.13 14.37 -1.23
CA GLU A 238 26.51 14.41 0.18
C GLU A 238 25.41 15.06 1.04
N LYS A 239 24.93 16.24 0.62
CA LYS A 239 23.92 17.01 1.36
C LYS A 239 22.55 16.31 1.35
N GLU A 240 22.18 15.71 0.22
CA GLU A 240 20.95 14.91 0.12
C GLU A 240 21.02 13.67 1.02
N LEU A 241 22.15 12.96 1.03
CA LEU A 241 22.33 11.78 1.88
C LEU A 241 22.34 12.12 3.37
N ASP A 242 23.00 13.21 3.77
CA ASP A 242 22.99 13.70 5.15
C ASP A 242 21.55 14.03 5.62
N THR A 243 20.79 14.71 4.76
CA THR A 243 19.38 15.02 5.02
C THR A 243 18.52 13.76 5.08
N ASP A 244 18.79 12.76 4.23
CA ASP A 244 18.10 11.47 4.23
C ASP A 244 18.40 10.66 5.50
N ILE A 245 19.61 10.70 6.02
CA ILE A 245 19.98 10.08 7.30
C ILE A 245 19.18 10.72 8.44
N ALA A 246 19.13 12.06 8.51
CA ALA A 246 18.33 12.76 9.51
C ALA A 246 16.83 12.41 9.39
N THR A 247 16.31 12.30 8.16
CA THR A 247 14.94 11.89 7.87
C THR A 247 14.66 10.47 8.39
N MET A 248 15.59 9.52 8.20
CA MET A 248 15.45 8.15 8.70
C MET A 248 15.42 8.07 10.22
N TYR A 249 16.22 8.90 10.91
CA TYR A 249 16.14 9.01 12.37
C TYR A 249 14.79 9.52 12.85
N GLU A 250 14.21 10.52 12.17
CA GLU A 250 12.87 11.04 12.51
C GLU A 250 11.79 9.94 12.38
N VAL A 251 11.82 9.18 11.28
CA VAL A 251 10.91 8.04 11.08
C VAL A 251 11.10 6.98 12.18
N LEU A 252 12.36 6.65 12.48
CA LEU A 252 12.70 5.66 13.50
C LEU A 252 12.17 6.07 14.89
N ASP A 253 12.30 7.35 15.23
CA ASP A 253 11.81 7.89 16.50
C ASP A 253 10.29 7.85 16.59
N GLN A 254 9.57 8.17 15.49
CA GLN A 254 8.11 8.00 15.43
C GLN A 254 7.72 6.53 15.69
N MET A 255 8.32 5.58 14.96
CA MET A 255 8.01 4.15 15.13
C MET A 255 8.32 3.65 16.53
N ARG A 256 9.47 4.03 17.11
CA ARG A 256 9.85 3.65 18.48
C ARG A 256 8.90 4.23 19.51
N ALA A 257 8.45 5.47 19.34
CA ALA A 257 7.48 6.09 20.23
C ALA A 257 6.16 5.31 20.25
N LEU A 258 5.64 4.93 19.07
CA LEU A 258 4.44 4.12 18.93
C LEU A 258 4.61 2.74 19.58
N LEU A 259 5.68 2.01 19.27
CA LEU A 259 5.93 0.70 19.87
C LEU A 259 6.10 0.78 21.39
N LYS A 260 6.79 1.80 21.91
CA LYS A 260 6.98 1.99 23.35
C LYS A 260 5.64 2.18 24.08
N ALA A 261 4.69 2.92 23.48
CA ALA A 261 3.35 3.10 24.04
C ALA A 261 2.56 1.79 24.11
N GLN A 262 2.89 0.83 23.24
CA GLN A 262 2.20 -0.45 23.14
C GLN A 262 2.88 -1.60 23.90
N LYS A 263 4.14 -1.45 24.35
CA LYS A 263 5.01 -2.53 24.87
C LYS A 263 4.36 -3.50 25.87
N ASN A 264 3.48 -3.03 26.75
CA ASN A 264 2.84 -3.87 27.77
C ASN A 264 1.60 -4.62 27.29
N GLN A 265 1.26 -4.53 26.00
CA GLN A 265 0.05 -5.11 25.41
C GLN A 265 0.34 -6.39 24.59
N PHE A 266 1.56 -6.94 24.65
CA PHE A 266 2.01 -7.99 23.74
C PHE A 266 2.47 -9.28 24.42
N PRO A 267 2.10 -10.45 23.86
CA PRO A 267 2.87 -11.68 24.02
C PRO A 267 4.28 -11.52 23.42
N GLU A 268 5.30 -12.08 24.07
CA GLU A 268 6.72 -11.93 23.72
C GLU A 268 7.05 -12.23 22.24
N ASP A 269 6.45 -13.28 21.67
CA ASP A 269 6.76 -13.66 20.27
C ASP A 269 6.15 -12.70 19.24
N HIS A 270 5.03 -12.04 19.57
CA HIS A 270 4.45 -11.00 18.71
C HIS A 270 5.32 -9.74 18.76
N TRP A 271 5.85 -9.42 19.93
CA TRP A 271 6.75 -8.29 20.11
C TRP A 271 8.01 -8.38 19.23
N LYS A 272 8.61 -9.58 19.11
CA LYS A 272 9.78 -9.80 18.23
C LYS A 272 9.47 -9.48 16.76
N GLN A 273 8.29 -9.85 16.27
CA GLN A 273 7.91 -9.59 14.88
C GLN A 273 7.74 -8.08 14.62
N LEU A 274 7.08 -7.37 15.54
CA LEU A 274 6.96 -5.91 15.51
C LEU A 274 8.34 -5.21 15.43
N GLN A 275 9.29 -5.70 16.22
CA GLN A 275 10.65 -5.16 16.25
C GLN A 275 11.42 -5.43 14.94
N SER A 276 11.18 -6.55 14.25
CA SER A 276 11.95 -6.92 13.05
C SER A 276 11.82 -5.93 11.88
N HIS A 277 10.69 -5.24 11.75
CA HIS A 277 10.47 -4.27 10.68
C HIS A 277 10.98 -2.87 11.04
N VAL A 278 10.97 -2.52 12.33
CA VAL A 278 11.72 -1.36 12.83
C VAL A 278 13.23 -1.56 12.64
N ALA A 279 13.70 -2.79 12.86
CA ALA A 279 15.10 -3.14 12.64
C ALA A 279 15.55 -2.91 11.19
N ALA A 280 14.65 -2.97 10.20
CA ALA A 280 15.00 -2.64 8.82
C ALA A 280 15.48 -1.18 8.67
N ILE A 281 14.88 -0.24 9.40
CA ILE A 281 15.31 1.17 9.44
C ILE A 281 16.60 1.29 10.26
N GLU A 282 16.67 0.62 11.42
CA GLU A 282 17.86 0.64 12.29
C GLU A 282 19.11 0.08 11.60
N GLU A 283 18.96 -0.92 10.74
CA GLU A 283 20.04 -1.51 9.95
C GLU A 283 20.42 -0.69 8.72
N ALA A 284 19.50 0.16 8.22
CA ALA A 284 19.73 0.99 7.05
C ALA A 284 20.59 2.22 7.40
N ILE A 285 20.31 2.86 8.53
CA ILE A 285 20.98 4.11 8.93
C ILE A 285 22.51 3.98 9.00
N PRO A 286 23.11 2.98 9.70
CA PRO A 286 24.57 2.86 9.75
C PRO A 286 25.22 2.61 8.39
N LYS A 287 24.50 1.97 7.45
CA LYS A 287 24.98 1.78 6.08
C LYS A 287 25.01 3.12 5.35
N MET A 288 23.97 3.93 5.51
CA MET A 288 23.91 5.29 4.94
C MET A 288 25.02 6.18 5.51
N GLU A 289 25.23 6.17 6.83
CA GLU A 289 26.32 6.93 7.49
C GLU A 289 27.70 6.50 7.00
N THR A 290 27.92 5.19 6.83
CA THR A 290 29.17 4.66 6.27
C THR A 290 29.38 5.17 4.84
N THR A 291 28.35 5.11 4.00
CA THR A 291 28.39 5.65 2.64
C THR A 291 28.66 7.16 2.64
N LEU A 292 28.05 7.94 3.52
CA LEU A 292 28.33 9.37 3.66
C LEU A 292 29.80 9.63 4.01
N CYS A 293 30.35 8.90 4.98
CA CYS A 293 31.76 9.03 5.36
C CYS A 293 32.70 8.70 4.19
N GLU A 294 32.38 7.68 3.38
CA GLU A 294 33.15 7.33 2.19
C GLU A 294 33.10 8.42 1.12
N ILE A 295 31.94 9.04 0.89
CA ILE A 295 31.80 10.20 -0.02
C ILE A 295 32.65 11.36 0.48
N MET A 296 32.55 11.72 1.75
CA MET A 296 33.32 12.83 2.33
C MET A 296 34.83 12.59 2.26
N ALA A 297 35.27 11.34 2.38
CA ALA A 297 36.70 10.99 2.33
C ALA A 297 37.25 10.92 0.90
N THR A 298 36.44 10.51 -0.09
CA THR A 298 36.92 10.18 -1.44
C THR A 298 36.41 11.08 -2.55
N GLY A 299 35.34 11.83 -2.29
CA GLY A 299 34.59 12.61 -3.28
C GLY A 299 33.83 11.77 -4.32
N LYS A 300 33.80 10.44 -4.18
CA LYS A 300 33.16 9.53 -5.16
C LYS A 300 31.72 9.24 -4.79
N THR A 301 30.83 9.29 -5.78
CA THR A 301 29.38 9.11 -5.60
C THR A 301 28.79 8.01 -6.50
N ASP A 302 29.63 7.28 -7.24
CA ASP A 302 29.21 6.34 -8.30
C ASP A 302 28.27 5.21 -7.84
N ASN A 303 28.30 4.87 -6.55
CA ASN A 303 27.49 3.79 -5.97
C ASN A 303 26.25 4.29 -5.21
N VAL A 304 25.99 5.60 -5.24
CA VAL A 304 24.87 6.22 -4.53
C VAL A 304 23.73 6.44 -5.50
N GLN A 305 22.58 5.86 -5.22
CA GLN A 305 21.36 6.16 -5.97
C GLN A 305 20.94 7.60 -5.62
N THR A 306 20.92 8.49 -6.61
CA THR A 306 20.46 9.87 -6.39
C THR A 306 18.94 9.93 -6.31
N VAL A 307 18.41 11.06 -5.82
CA VAL A 307 16.96 11.36 -5.83
C VAL A 307 16.38 11.20 -7.24
N LYS A 308 17.11 11.72 -8.24
CA LYS A 308 16.74 11.59 -9.65
C LYS A 308 16.74 10.13 -10.11
N ASP A 309 17.77 9.36 -9.77
CA ASP A 309 17.85 7.94 -10.13
C ASP A 309 16.68 7.16 -9.54
N PHE A 310 16.31 7.42 -8.29
CA PHE A 310 15.15 6.79 -7.64
C PHE A 310 13.86 7.01 -8.44
N TYR A 311 13.54 8.25 -8.81
CA TYR A 311 12.30 8.55 -9.54
C TYR A 311 12.33 8.11 -11.00
N GLU A 312 13.51 8.04 -11.62
CA GLU A 312 13.68 7.46 -12.95
C GLU A 312 13.69 5.92 -12.93
N GLY A 313 13.55 5.29 -11.76
CA GLY A 313 13.59 3.83 -11.60
C GLY A 313 14.97 3.22 -11.89
N LYS A 314 16.04 4.02 -11.77
CA LYS A 314 17.44 3.60 -11.94
C LYS A 314 18.02 3.22 -10.58
N GLY A 315 18.56 2.00 -10.44
CA GLY A 315 19.18 1.53 -9.19
C GLY A 315 18.87 0.07 -8.86
N LYS A 316 19.19 -0.36 -7.63
CA LYS A 316 18.86 -1.71 -7.14
C LYS A 316 17.37 -1.80 -6.78
N GLY A 317 16.62 -2.61 -7.52
CA GLY A 317 15.18 -2.87 -7.37
C GLY A 317 14.45 -2.26 -8.58
N PHE A 318 13.94 -3.06 -9.52
CA PHE A 318 12.94 -4.13 -9.33
C PHE A 318 13.19 -5.43 -10.09
#